data_AF-A0A3A5MI68-F1
#
_entry.id   AF-A0A3A5MI68-F1
#
_cell.length_a   1.000
_cell.length_b   1.000
_cell.length_c   1.000
_cell.angle_alpha   90.00
_cell.angle_beta   90.00
_cell.angle_gamma   90.00
#
_symmetry.space_group_name_H-M   'P 1'
#
loop_
_entity.id
_entity.type
_entity.pdbx_description
1 polymer ?
#
loop_
_entity_poly.entity_id
_entity_poly.type
_entity_poly.pdbx_seq_one_letter_code
_entity_poly.pdbx_strand_id
1 'polypeptide(L)'
;MSDDRIWENSRYLREQSCPEGVAPVVPPIDTSIQSVVATNAEAAAMEVLGDETSVGQDAAEITARIMALLEVPSGEYEELARPTVLVVDGNVGVAMGRSSEDCVLVARVDGMVSRVMPAPILLEPGELGCQPGTALADPAQLRSPH
;
A
#
# COMPACT_ATOMS: atom_id res chain seq x y z
N MET A 1 18.88 17.02 27.43
CA MET A 1 20.09 16.33 27.93
C MET A 1 19.77 14.85 27.84
N SER A 2 20.26 14.22 26.77
CA SER A 2 19.87 12.88 26.33
C SER A 2 20.48 11.80 27.21
N ASP A 3 19.68 10.76 27.44
CA ASP A 3 19.92 9.64 28.34
C ASP A 3 20.70 8.52 27.61
N ASP A 4 21.84 8.87 27.02
CA ASP A 4 22.68 7.96 26.21
C ASP A 4 23.54 7.00 27.06
N ARG A 5 23.38 7.00 28.40
CA ARG A 5 24.31 6.32 29.33
C ARG A 5 23.88 4.92 29.79
N ILE A 6 22.68 4.46 29.43
CA ILE A 6 22.18 3.16 29.90
C ILE A 6 22.83 2.00 29.14
N TRP A 7 23.21 2.22 27.87
CA TRP A 7 23.84 1.19 27.03
C TRP A 7 25.34 1.01 27.29
N GLU A 8 26.02 1.96 27.95
CA GLU A 8 27.47 1.92 28.19
C GLU A 8 27.87 1.18 29.47
N ASN A 9 26.94 0.95 30.40
CA ASN A 9 27.22 0.25 31.65
C ASN A 9 26.68 -1.19 31.62
N SER A 10 27.52 -2.11 31.15
CA SER A 10 27.31 -3.56 31.19
C SER A 10 27.17 -4.16 32.61
N ARG A 11 27.22 -3.35 33.67
CA ARG A 11 27.18 -3.78 35.08
C ARG A 11 25.88 -4.48 35.50
N TYR A 12 24.82 -4.37 34.69
CA TYR A 12 23.53 -5.05 34.90
C TYR A 12 23.26 -6.16 33.88
N LEU A 13 24.13 -6.37 32.89
CA LEU A 13 24.03 -7.46 31.94
C LEU A 13 24.68 -8.70 32.54
N ARG A 14 23.89 -9.75 32.76
CA ARG A 14 24.43 -11.08 33.05
C ARG A 14 24.73 -11.74 31.73
N GLU A 15 26.00 -11.81 31.39
CA GLU A 15 26.48 -12.59 30.25
C GLU A 15 26.20 -14.07 30.54
N GLN A 16 25.25 -14.65 29.82
CA GLN A 16 24.90 -16.05 29.95
C GLN A 16 25.46 -16.78 28.73
N SER A 17 26.38 -17.71 28.96
CA SER A 17 26.90 -18.54 27.88
C SER A 17 25.80 -19.43 27.33
N CYS A 18 25.70 -19.52 26.00
CA CYS A 18 24.87 -20.54 25.37
C CYS A 18 25.32 -21.92 25.86
N PRO A 19 24.39 -22.85 26.20
CA PRO A 19 24.73 -24.21 26.59
C PRO A 19 25.66 -24.88 25.57
N GLU A 20 26.59 -25.71 26.01
CA GLU A 20 27.39 -26.49 25.05
C GLU A 20 26.46 -27.45 24.27
N GLY A 21 26.64 -27.52 22.94
CA GLY A 21 25.85 -28.38 22.06
C GLY A 21 24.63 -27.72 21.39
N VAL A 22 24.42 -26.40 21.51
CA VAL A 22 23.44 -25.73 20.65
C VAL A 22 23.96 -25.69 19.21
N ALA A 23 23.22 -26.28 18.29
CA ALA A 23 23.47 -26.14 16.86
C ALA A 23 22.79 -24.86 16.34
N PRO A 24 23.42 -24.11 15.42
CA PRO A 24 22.74 -23.03 14.73
C PRO A 24 21.54 -23.59 13.96
N VAL A 25 20.37 -23.00 14.20
CA VAL A 25 19.17 -23.30 13.41
C VAL A 25 19.18 -22.37 12.21
N VAL A 26 19.22 -22.94 11.01
CA VAL A 26 18.99 -22.18 9.78
C VAL A 26 17.48 -22.23 9.51
N PRO A 27 16.75 -21.10 9.57
CA PRO A 27 15.34 -21.10 9.22
C PRO A 27 15.17 -21.50 7.74
N PRO A 28 14.07 -22.17 7.39
CA PRO A 28 13.77 -22.45 5.99
C PRO A 28 13.65 -21.14 5.21
N ILE A 29 13.94 -21.19 3.91
CA ILE A 29 13.69 -20.08 3.00
C ILE A 29 12.17 -19.84 2.96
N ASP A 30 11.77 -18.58 3.10
CA ASP A 30 10.38 -18.19 2.94
C ASP A 30 10.03 -18.17 1.45
N THR A 31 9.13 -19.06 1.03
CA THR A 31 8.62 -19.16 -0.34
C THR A 31 7.16 -18.69 -0.44
N SER A 32 6.69 -17.94 0.56
CA SER A 32 5.33 -17.38 0.53
C SER A 32 5.22 -16.31 -0.54
N ILE A 33 4.14 -16.37 -1.33
CA ILE A 33 3.85 -15.39 -2.35
C ILE A 33 3.50 -14.04 -1.70
N GLN A 34 4.23 -13.01 -2.10
CA GLN A 34 4.03 -11.64 -1.67
C GLN A 34 3.30 -10.87 -2.77
N SER A 35 2.13 -10.33 -2.44
CA SER A 35 1.43 -9.38 -3.31
C SER A 35 2.13 -8.02 -3.22
N VAL A 36 2.63 -7.51 -4.35
CA VAL A 36 3.42 -6.29 -4.49
C VAL A 36 2.73 -5.31 -5.42
N VAL A 37 2.71 -4.03 -5.04
CA VAL A 37 2.20 -2.95 -5.90
C VAL A 37 3.23 -2.64 -6.98
N ALA A 38 2.81 -2.63 -8.24
CA ALA A 38 3.70 -2.33 -9.36
C ALA A 38 4.30 -0.93 -9.24
N THR A 39 5.54 -0.77 -9.69
CA THR A 39 6.25 0.53 -9.72
C THR A 39 5.50 1.60 -10.51
N ASN A 40 4.79 1.21 -11.56
CA ASN A 40 4.00 2.10 -12.40
C ASN A 40 2.51 2.16 -12.02
N ALA A 41 2.10 1.63 -10.86
CA ALA A 41 0.69 1.50 -10.47
C ALA A 41 -0.09 2.82 -10.50
N GLU A 42 0.50 3.91 -9.98
CA GLU A 42 -0.13 5.23 -10.02
C GLU A 42 -0.33 5.72 -11.46
N ALA A 43 0.71 5.63 -12.29
CA ALA A 43 0.66 6.08 -13.68
C ALA A 43 -0.38 5.29 -14.48
N ALA A 44 -0.41 3.96 -14.32
CA ALA A 44 -1.39 3.09 -14.95
C ALA A 44 -2.83 3.44 -14.55
N ALA A 45 -3.08 3.68 -13.26
CA ALA A 45 -4.40 4.08 -12.78
C ALA A 45 -4.81 5.48 -13.30
N MET A 46 -3.90 6.45 -13.29
CA MET A 46 -4.15 7.79 -13.81
C MET A 46 -4.42 7.79 -15.32
N GLU A 47 -3.69 6.96 -16.08
CA GLU A 47 -3.91 6.81 -17.52
C GLU A 47 -5.31 6.26 -17.82
N VAL A 48 -5.70 5.17 -17.16
CA VAL A 48 -7.03 4.55 -17.38
C VAL A 48 -8.16 5.50 -16.99
N LEU A 49 -8.06 6.18 -15.85
CA LEU A 49 -9.11 7.11 -15.43
C LEU A 49 -9.13 8.41 -16.26
N GLY A 50 -7.99 8.81 -16.81
CA GLY A 50 -7.83 10.01 -17.64
C GLY A 50 -8.32 9.82 -19.07
N ASP A 51 -8.48 8.58 -19.52
CA ASP A 51 -9.08 8.25 -20.81
C ASP A 51 -10.60 8.52 -20.77
N GLU A 52 -11.09 9.40 -21.65
CA GLU A 52 -12.52 9.72 -21.76
C GLU A 52 -13.39 8.50 -22.09
N THR A 53 -12.83 7.45 -22.70
CA THR A 53 -13.54 6.19 -22.96
C THR A 53 -13.85 5.39 -21.69
N SER A 54 -13.20 5.73 -20.57
CA SER A 54 -13.47 5.09 -19.28
C SER A 54 -14.70 5.67 -18.57
N VAL A 55 -15.38 6.64 -19.16
CA VAL A 55 -16.65 7.18 -18.65
C VAL A 55 -17.77 6.16 -18.88
N GLY A 56 -18.45 5.76 -17.81
CA GLY A 56 -19.57 4.80 -17.85
C GLY A 56 -19.16 3.32 -17.83
N GLN A 57 -17.85 3.03 -17.78
CA GLN A 57 -17.36 1.67 -17.56
C GLN A 57 -17.64 1.20 -16.14
N ASP A 58 -17.85 -0.11 -15.99
CA ASP A 58 -18.00 -0.72 -14.66
C ASP A 58 -16.63 -0.93 -13.97
N ALA A 59 -16.68 -1.25 -12.68
CA ALA A 59 -15.47 -1.44 -11.88
C ALA A 59 -14.58 -2.58 -12.41
N ALA A 60 -15.16 -3.64 -12.99
CA ALA A 60 -14.41 -4.79 -13.46
C ALA A 60 -13.64 -4.49 -14.75
N GLU A 61 -14.24 -3.73 -15.66
CA GLU A 61 -13.57 -3.24 -16.86
C GLU A 61 -12.40 -2.31 -16.52
N ILE A 62 -12.61 -1.37 -15.60
CA ILE A 62 -11.55 -0.46 -15.14
C ILE A 62 -10.41 -1.25 -14.49
N THR A 63 -10.73 -2.20 -13.58
CA THR A 63 -9.74 -3.10 -12.98
C THR A 63 -8.93 -3.84 -14.05
N ALA A 64 -9.59 -4.41 -15.07
CA ALA A 64 -8.92 -5.17 -16.13
C ALA A 64 -7.98 -4.29 -16.97
N ARG A 65 -8.41 -3.07 -17.29
CA ARG A 65 -7.59 -2.10 -18.02
C ARG A 65 -6.36 -1.67 -17.24
N ILE A 66 -6.51 -1.37 -15.94
CA ILE A 66 -5.37 -1.02 -15.09
C ILE A 66 -4.40 -2.18 -15.01
N MET A 67 -4.89 -3.40 -14.74
CA MET A 67 -4.07 -4.61 -14.68
C MET A 67 -3.27 -4.85 -15.97
N ALA A 68 -3.83 -4.52 -17.14
CA ALA A 68 -3.15 -4.70 -18.43
C ALA A 68 -1.96 -3.73 -18.63
N LEU A 69 -1.91 -2.63 -17.87
CA LEU A 69 -0.84 -1.64 -17.93
C LEU A 69 0.21 -1.83 -16.82
N LEU A 70 -0.08 -2.63 -15.78
CA LEU A 70 0.85 -2.82 -14.66
C LEU A 70 2.11 -3.59 -15.09
N GLU A 71 3.26 -3.09 -14.67
CA GLU A 71 4.53 -3.79 -14.80
C GLU A 71 4.56 -5.00 -13.87
N VAL A 72 4.93 -6.17 -14.40
CA VAL A 72 5.03 -7.40 -13.62
C VAL A 72 6.23 -7.32 -12.67
N PRO A 73 6.07 -7.61 -11.37
CA PRO A 73 7.17 -7.70 -10.41
C PRO A 73 8.24 -8.70 -10.87
N SER A 74 9.48 -8.46 -10.47
CA SER A 74 10.63 -9.28 -10.90
C SER A 74 11.06 -10.34 -9.89
N GLY A 75 10.52 -10.30 -8.65
CA GLY A 75 10.82 -11.29 -7.64
C GLY A 75 10.18 -12.65 -7.94
N GLU A 76 10.89 -13.72 -7.59
CA GLU A 76 10.45 -15.11 -7.81
C GLU A 76 9.15 -15.45 -7.05
N TYR A 77 8.95 -14.83 -5.89
CA TYR A 77 7.77 -15.03 -5.04
C TYR A 77 6.88 -13.79 -4.98
N GLU A 78 6.91 -12.95 -6.02
CA GLU A 78 6.11 -11.73 -6.08
C GLU A 78 4.97 -11.87 -7.09
N GLU A 79 3.78 -11.43 -6.70
CA GLU A 79 2.61 -11.32 -7.58
C GLU A 79 2.06 -9.90 -7.56
N LEU A 80 1.41 -9.49 -8.65
CA LEU A 80 0.78 -8.18 -8.74
C LEU A 80 -0.35 -8.03 -7.71
N ALA A 81 -0.27 -6.96 -6.92
CA ALA A 81 -1.39 -6.48 -6.14
C ALA A 81 -2.52 -6.02 -7.07
N ARG A 82 -3.69 -6.65 -6.94
CA ARG A 82 -4.84 -6.34 -7.78
C ARG A 82 -5.47 -5.00 -7.37
N PRO A 83 -5.78 -4.09 -8.33
CA PRO A 83 -6.51 -2.88 -8.03
C PRO A 83 -7.94 -3.20 -7.60
N THR A 84 -8.38 -2.51 -6.56
CA THR A 84 -9.77 -2.44 -6.14
C THR A 84 -10.36 -1.13 -6.64
N VAL A 85 -11.55 -1.21 -7.22
CA VAL A 85 -12.20 -0.08 -7.89
C VAL A 85 -13.61 0.08 -7.33
N LEU A 86 -14.01 1.32 -7.07
CA LEU A 86 -15.35 1.70 -6.67
C LEU A 86 -15.87 2.77 -7.61
N VAL A 87 -17.09 2.58 -8.13
CA VAL A 87 -17.79 3.56 -8.97
C VAL A 87 -19.04 4.01 -8.23
N VAL A 88 -19.16 5.30 -7.94
CA VAL A 88 -20.31 5.90 -7.23
C VAL A 88 -20.67 7.21 -7.91
N ASP A 89 -21.90 7.31 -8.39
CA ASP A 89 -22.46 8.52 -9.03
C ASP A 89 -21.58 9.09 -10.16
N GLY A 90 -20.87 8.21 -10.89
CA GLY A 90 -19.95 8.58 -11.98
C GLY A 90 -18.52 8.91 -11.54
N ASN A 91 -18.29 9.06 -10.23
CA ASN A 91 -16.95 9.18 -9.66
C ASN A 91 -16.32 7.79 -9.50
N VAL A 92 -15.00 7.73 -9.67
CA VAL A 92 -14.24 6.47 -9.63
C VAL A 92 -13.10 6.59 -8.65
N GLY A 93 -13.07 5.70 -7.66
CA GLY A 93 -11.93 5.52 -6.75
C GLY A 93 -11.18 4.24 -7.07
N VAL A 94 -9.86 4.31 -7.05
CA VAL A 94 -8.97 3.17 -7.24
C VAL A 94 -8.04 3.08 -6.04
N ALA A 95 -7.85 1.86 -5.52
CA ALA A 95 -6.83 1.56 -4.52
C ALA A 95 -6.03 0.32 -4.88
N MET A 96 -4.71 0.38 -4.66
CA MET A 96 -3.77 -0.73 -4.75
C MET A 96 -2.85 -0.70 -3.53
N GLY A 97 -2.47 -1.87 -3.02
CA GLY A 97 -1.68 -1.99 -1.79
C GLY A 97 -2.50 -2.43 -0.59
N ARG A 98 -1.83 -2.63 0.54
CA ARG A 98 -2.44 -3.14 1.78
C ARG A 98 -2.05 -2.34 3.02
N SER A 99 -0.97 -1.56 2.97
CA SER A 99 -0.44 -0.78 4.07
C SER A 99 -0.29 0.68 3.70
N SER A 100 -0.01 1.54 4.69
CA SER A 100 0.28 2.95 4.47
C SER A 100 1.54 3.20 3.61
N GLU A 101 2.46 2.25 3.56
CA GLU A 101 3.73 2.37 2.82
C GLU A 101 3.60 2.04 1.32
N ASP A 102 2.71 1.12 0.96
CA ASP A 102 2.52 0.65 -0.42
C ASP A 102 1.20 1.13 -1.05
N CYS A 103 0.41 1.92 -0.33
CA CYS A 103 -0.89 2.36 -0.82
C CYS A 103 -0.79 3.36 -1.98
N VAL A 104 -1.48 3.02 -3.07
CA VAL A 104 -1.73 3.91 -4.20
C VAL A 104 -3.23 4.18 -4.26
N LEU A 105 -3.60 5.46 -4.13
CA LEU A 105 -4.97 5.94 -4.27
C LEU A 105 -5.06 6.94 -5.41
N VAL A 106 -5.98 6.69 -6.34
CA VAL A 106 -6.28 7.58 -7.47
C VAL A 106 -7.79 7.74 -7.55
N ALA A 107 -8.25 8.95 -7.81
CA ALA A 107 -9.65 9.25 -7.96
C ALA A 107 -9.92 10.04 -9.24
N ARG A 108 -11.07 9.77 -9.85
CA ARG A 108 -11.72 10.67 -10.80
C ARG A 108 -12.98 11.22 -10.16
N VAL A 109 -13.00 12.52 -9.92
CA VAL A 109 -14.16 13.23 -9.35
C VAL A 109 -14.51 14.39 -10.27
N ASP A 110 -15.77 14.48 -10.67
CA ASP A 110 -16.27 15.53 -11.59
C ASP A 110 -15.42 15.67 -12.87
N GLY A 111 -14.94 14.52 -13.39
CA GLY A 111 -14.09 14.45 -14.59
C GLY A 111 -12.61 14.77 -14.35
N MET A 112 -12.21 15.19 -13.14
CA MET A 112 -10.83 15.47 -12.79
C MET A 112 -10.16 14.24 -12.18
N VAL A 113 -9.05 13.80 -12.78
CA VAL A 113 -8.23 12.70 -12.26
C VAL A 113 -7.12 13.24 -11.38
N SER A 114 -6.95 12.66 -10.19
CA SER A 114 -5.89 13.06 -9.27
C SER A 114 -5.40 11.89 -8.43
N ARG A 115 -4.13 11.97 -8.04
CA ARG A 115 -3.59 11.14 -6.97
C ARG A 115 -4.12 11.65 -5.63
N VAL A 116 -4.56 10.73 -4.79
CA VAL A 116 -5.03 11.03 -3.43
C VAL A 116 -3.93 10.62 -2.44
N MET A 117 -3.55 11.55 -1.56
CA MET A 117 -2.49 11.33 -0.57
C MET A 117 -3.01 11.68 0.84
N PRO A 118 -3.69 10.74 1.51
CA PRO A 118 -4.10 10.91 2.89
C PRO A 118 -2.89 10.96 3.82
N ALA A 119 -3.07 11.50 5.03
CA ALA A 119 -2.09 11.31 6.09
C ALA A 119 -1.88 9.80 6.36
N PRO A 120 -0.64 9.29 6.52
CA PRO A 120 -0.38 7.85 6.66
C PRO A 120 -1.19 7.17 7.76
N ILE A 121 -1.43 7.86 8.88
CA ILE A 121 -2.25 7.35 10.00
C ILE A 121 -3.66 6.96 9.54
N LEU A 122 -4.24 7.65 8.57
CA LEU A 122 -5.57 7.36 8.05
C LEU A 122 -5.63 6.07 7.21
N LEU A 123 -4.47 5.53 6.82
CA LEU A 123 -4.37 4.28 6.06
C LEU A 123 -4.17 3.06 6.96
N GLU A 124 -4.02 3.26 8.27
CA GLU A 124 -3.84 2.18 9.23
C GLU A 124 -5.14 1.39 9.48
N PRO A 125 -5.04 0.13 9.93
CA PRO A 125 -6.22 -0.67 10.27
C PRO A 125 -7.10 0.01 11.33
N GLY A 126 -8.40 0.14 11.05
CA GLY A 126 -9.37 0.79 11.94
C GLY A 126 -9.67 2.25 11.59
N GLU A 127 -8.88 2.87 10.71
CA GLU A 127 -9.13 4.19 10.14
C GLU A 127 -9.80 4.06 8.76
N LEU A 128 -9.45 4.91 7.78
CA LEU A 128 -10.00 4.83 6.42
C LEU A 128 -9.39 3.67 5.63
N GLY A 129 -8.11 3.35 5.85
CA GLY A 129 -7.42 2.26 5.16
C GLY A 129 -7.11 2.53 3.68
N CYS A 130 -6.32 1.64 3.08
CA CYS A 130 -6.05 1.64 1.63
C CYS A 130 -7.21 1.00 0.86
N GLN A 131 -8.25 1.78 0.56
CA GLN A 131 -9.44 1.31 -0.16
C GLN A 131 -10.00 2.38 -1.10
N PRO A 132 -10.75 2.01 -2.14
CA PRO A 132 -11.21 2.98 -3.14
C PRO A 132 -12.22 3.98 -2.58
N GLY A 133 -12.91 3.65 -1.47
CA GLY A 133 -13.72 4.62 -0.72
C GLY A 133 -12.88 5.76 -0.13
N THR A 134 -11.65 5.47 0.33
CA THR A 134 -10.71 6.50 0.82
C THR A 134 -10.27 7.43 -0.30
N ALA A 135 -10.08 6.91 -1.51
CA ALA A 135 -9.79 7.74 -2.68
C ALA A 135 -10.94 8.71 -3.00
N LEU A 136 -12.19 8.36 -2.67
CA LEU A 136 -13.37 9.20 -2.88
C LEU A 136 -13.79 10.01 -1.64
N ALA A 137 -13.03 9.94 -0.54
CA ALA A 137 -13.37 10.67 0.66
C ALA A 137 -13.22 12.19 0.47
N ASP A 138 -13.98 12.96 1.26
CA ASP A 138 -13.87 14.42 1.25
C ASP A 138 -12.43 14.84 1.60
N PRO A 139 -11.79 15.76 0.84
CA PRO A 139 -10.45 16.24 1.14
C PRO A 139 -10.25 16.77 2.57
N ALA A 140 -11.31 17.24 3.25
CA ALA A 140 -11.26 17.64 4.65
C ALA A 140 -11.04 16.46 5.60
N GLN A 141 -11.53 15.26 5.25
CA GLN A 141 -11.36 14.01 6.03
C GLN A 141 -9.98 13.39 5.84
N LEU A 142 -9.28 13.73 4.76
CA LEU A 142 -7.97 13.17 4.40
C LEU A 142 -6.78 13.89 5.07
N ARG A 143 -7.05 14.99 5.77
CA ARG A 143 -6.03 15.77 6.47
C ARG A 143 -5.78 15.17 7.86
N SER A 144 -4.53 15.29 8.32
CA SER A 144 -4.20 14.98 9.71
C SER A 144 -5.09 15.82 10.63
N PRO A 145 -5.73 15.23 11.66
CA PRO A 145 -6.46 15.98 12.68
C PRO A 145 -5.53 16.77 13.61
N HIS A 146 -4.20 16.61 13.47
CA HIS A 146 -3.16 17.19 14.30
C HIS A 146 -2.04 17.81 13.45
#